data_AF-A0A8S3V1X5-F1
#
_entry.id   AF-A0A8S3V1X5-F1
#
_cell.length_a   1.000
_cell.length_b   1.000
_cell.length_c   1.000
_cell.angle_alpha   90.00
_cell.angle_beta   90.00
_cell.angle_gamma   90.00
#
_symmetry.space_group_name_H-M   'P 1'
#
loop_
_entity.id
_entity.type
_entity.pdbx_description
1 polymer ?
#
loop_
_entity_poly.entity_id
_entity_poly.type
_entity_poly.pdbx_seq_one_letter_code
_entity_poly.pdbx_strand_id
1 'polypeptide(L)'
;MHKQAADMYLQRVVMETLYRGRANQEKIIFHSRLCAFLYQCDKENRSKILTLIDNRLSTLKMHARKLTCLCFRNFPLAHKRFFSTRKLSNAEVRRKRNDLFEAEKQRQLSLYERIEKVEVQYTGLPESCTLIMNKGISTPYNCAMHMTEHIGNQAVLALVNGKLWDMHRPLMEDCQLSFLHFRDEDPRMVNKAFWRSCSMILGGVLETAFKEEFYIQLCSFPKPDVRSGSFVYDVDLDMPDWSPSSVELRCISQIGSRLKEKDCKFERLDMTIEKAEELFMDNKFKLQQIPSIASKSESSNHVTVYRAGEHIDISRGPMISTTALINRFDITAVHKLDTSLSNTMFRVQGIGMPTQLQLHYWTYEQLVNRSKNLYRVAKVKKIEFKLRKSKGEVTKVEVAKLRKSSCESYKVESCDYESRSCEDYLKSKGELRKSSCEVTKVELRVTKVEVLIHESRSYEVTKVELRKLRKIERRS
;
A
#
# COMPACT_ATOMS: atom_id res chain seq x y z
N MET A 1 -43.91 -27.52 24.31
CA MET A 1 -42.84 -27.31 23.29
C MET A 1 -41.44 -27.24 23.88
N HIS A 2 -41.11 -26.34 24.82
CA HIS A 2 -39.74 -26.22 25.35
C HIS A 2 -39.21 -27.46 26.11
N LYS A 3 -40.08 -28.24 26.77
CA LYS A 3 -39.69 -29.45 27.51
C LYS A 3 -39.31 -30.62 26.58
N GLN A 4 -40.05 -30.82 25.49
CA GLN A 4 -39.75 -31.84 24.48
C GLN A 4 -38.48 -31.52 23.70
N ALA A 5 -38.23 -30.25 23.38
CA ALA A 5 -36.99 -29.82 22.73
C ALA A 5 -35.76 -30.04 23.64
N ALA A 6 -35.90 -29.75 24.94
CA ALA A 6 -34.86 -30.02 25.92
C ALA A 6 -34.60 -31.52 26.10
N ASP A 7 -35.64 -32.36 26.17
CA ASP A 7 -35.50 -33.82 26.28
C ASP A 7 -34.85 -34.45 25.03
N MET A 8 -35.23 -34.01 23.81
CA MET A 8 -34.58 -34.47 22.58
C MET A 8 -33.11 -34.07 22.50
N TYR A 9 -32.78 -32.85 22.94
CA TYR A 9 -31.40 -32.37 22.94
C TYR A 9 -30.55 -33.11 23.99
N LEU A 10 -31.10 -33.38 25.17
CA LEU A 10 -30.44 -34.16 26.22
C LEU A 10 -30.20 -35.61 25.77
N GLN A 11 -31.18 -36.25 25.14
CA GLN A 11 -31.03 -37.62 24.60
C GLN A 11 -29.94 -37.69 23.52
N ARG A 12 -29.87 -36.69 22.63
CA ARG A 12 -28.85 -36.64 21.58
C ARG A 12 -27.44 -36.49 22.15
N VAL A 13 -27.27 -35.62 23.14
CA VAL A 13 -25.98 -35.35 23.77
C VAL A 13 -25.51 -36.53 24.63
N VAL A 14 -26.42 -37.20 25.35
CA VAL A 14 -26.11 -38.41 26.14
C VAL A 14 -25.71 -39.59 25.24
N MET A 15 -26.36 -39.76 24.09
CA MET A 15 -25.99 -40.81 23.13
C MET A 15 -24.64 -40.54 22.47
N GLU A 16 -24.31 -39.28 22.15
CA GLU A 16 -23.02 -38.91 21.58
C GLU A 16 -21.86 -39.07 22.59
N THR A 17 -22.09 -38.76 23.86
CA THR A 17 -21.07 -38.88 24.91
C THR A 17 -20.85 -40.32 25.41
N LEU A 18 -21.86 -41.19 25.35
CA LEU A 18 -21.73 -42.60 25.77
C LEU A 18 -21.13 -43.51 24.67
N TYR A 19 -21.36 -43.23 23.38
CA TYR A 19 -20.92 -44.12 22.29
C TYR A 19 -19.58 -43.75 21.63
N ARG A 20 -19.08 -42.51 21.81
CA ARG A 20 -17.80 -42.09 21.23
C ARG A 20 -16.83 -41.68 22.34
N GLY A 21 -15.97 -42.61 22.75
CA GLY A 21 -14.95 -42.39 23.77
C GLY A 21 -13.91 -41.30 23.41
N ARG A 22 -14.25 -40.01 23.55
CA ARG A 22 -13.34 -38.85 23.47
C ARG A 22 -13.60 -37.89 24.64
N ALA A 23 -13.10 -38.24 25.81
CA ALA A 23 -13.62 -37.73 27.08
C ALA A 23 -13.13 -36.35 27.57
N ASN A 24 -12.33 -35.56 26.83
CA ASN A 24 -11.76 -34.31 27.40
C ASN A 24 -12.18 -33.00 26.71
N GLN A 25 -12.17 -32.91 25.38
CA GLN A 25 -12.55 -31.66 24.69
C GLN A 25 -14.07 -31.43 24.69
N GLU A 26 -14.86 -32.50 24.54
CA GLU A 26 -16.31 -32.38 24.50
C GLU A 26 -16.92 -32.08 25.87
N LYS A 27 -16.26 -32.48 26.99
CA LYS A 27 -16.69 -32.10 28.34
C LYS A 27 -16.59 -30.60 28.60
N ILE A 28 -15.58 -29.93 28.04
CA ILE A 28 -15.38 -28.48 28.17
C ILE A 28 -16.43 -27.72 27.36
N ILE A 29 -16.74 -28.21 26.14
CA ILE A 29 -17.79 -27.65 25.28
C ILE A 29 -19.18 -27.87 25.90
N PHE A 30 -19.40 -29.03 26.54
CA PHE A 30 -20.62 -29.32 27.29
C PHE A 30 -20.81 -28.33 28.46
N HIS A 31 -19.77 -28.09 29.26
CA HIS A 31 -19.84 -27.14 30.37
C HIS A 31 -20.10 -25.71 29.89
N SER A 32 -19.45 -25.27 28.81
CA SER A 32 -19.64 -23.91 28.29
C SER A 32 -21.04 -23.68 27.72
N ARG A 33 -21.59 -24.67 27.00
CA ARG A 33 -22.94 -24.59 26.41
C ARG A 33 -24.04 -24.74 27.45
N LEU A 34 -23.86 -25.61 28.43
CA LEU A 34 -24.80 -25.76 29.55
C LEU A 34 -24.82 -24.48 30.41
N CYS A 35 -23.66 -23.87 30.67
CA CYS A 35 -23.60 -22.57 31.36
C CYS A 35 -24.28 -21.45 30.57
N ALA A 36 -24.09 -21.40 29.24
CA ALA A 36 -24.75 -20.40 28.39
C ALA A 36 -26.28 -20.59 28.35
N PHE A 37 -26.76 -21.83 28.29
CA PHE A 37 -28.18 -22.14 28.31
C PHE A 37 -28.83 -21.83 29.67
N LEU A 38 -28.19 -22.20 30.77
CA LEU A 38 -28.68 -21.91 32.12
C LEU A 38 -28.63 -20.41 32.47
N TYR A 39 -27.81 -19.62 31.76
CA TYR A 39 -27.76 -18.16 31.90
C TYR A 39 -28.96 -17.46 31.24
N GLN A 40 -29.60 -18.11 30.26
CA GLN A 40 -30.79 -17.59 29.57
C GLN A 40 -32.10 -18.02 30.24
N CYS A 41 -32.05 -18.83 31.31
CA CYS A 41 -33.24 -19.33 32.02
C CYS A 41 -33.49 -18.57 33.33
N ASP A 42 -34.77 -18.29 33.62
CA ASP A 42 -35.20 -17.74 34.90
C ASP A 42 -34.78 -18.62 36.09
N LYS A 43 -34.54 -17.95 37.23
CA LYS A 43 -33.94 -18.53 38.45
C LYS A 43 -34.68 -19.77 38.95
N GLU A 44 -36.00 -19.81 38.81
CA GLU A 44 -36.85 -20.92 39.23
C GLU A 44 -36.76 -22.14 38.30
N ASN A 45 -36.62 -21.90 36.98
CA ASN A 45 -36.44 -22.94 35.98
C ASN A 45 -35.02 -23.52 36.02
N ARG A 46 -34.02 -22.70 36.35
CA ARG A 46 -32.63 -23.13 36.52
C ARG A 46 -32.49 -24.19 37.62
N SER A 47 -33.18 -24.01 38.75
CA SER A 47 -33.17 -24.98 39.85
C SER A 47 -33.78 -26.31 39.44
N LYS A 48 -34.96 -26.30 38.80
CA LYS A 48 -35.68 -27.49 38.31
C LYS A 48 -34.87 -28.28 37.26
N ILE A 49 -34.16 -27.57 36.37
CA ILE A 49 -33.29 -28.19 35.35
C ILE A 49 -32.08 -28.86 36.00
N LEU A 50 -31.44 -28.21 36.98
CA LEU A 50 -30.31 -28.80 37.71
C LEU A 50 -30.73 -30.05 38.50
N THR A 51 -31.92 -30.05 39.14
CA THR A 51 -32.44 -31.25 39.83
C THR A 51 -32.75 -32.40 38.87
N LEU A 52 -33.25 -32.10 37.67
CA LEU A 52 -33.50 -33.10 36.61
C LEU A 52 -32.21 -33.74 36.09
N ILE A 53 -31.13 -32.95 35.98
CA ILE A 53 -29.80 -33.43 35.59
C ILE A 53 -29.23 -34.34 36.69
N ASP A 54 -29.31 -33.93 37.96
CA ASP A 54 -28.82 -34.73 39.09
C ASP A 54 -29.59 -36.05 39.24
N ASN A 55 -30.92 -36.04 39.04
CA ASN A 55 -31.75 -37.26 39.08
C ASN A 55 -31.51 -38.21 37.89
N ARG A 56 -31.11 -37.69 36.73
CA ARG A 56 -30.71 -38.54 35.58
C ARG A 56 -29.29 -39.09 35.70
N LEU A 57 -28.39 -38.37 36.37
CA LEU A 57 -27.04 -38.85 36.65
C LEU A 57 -27.03 -39.95 37.73
N SER A 58 -27.95 -39.88 38.71
CA SER A 58 -28.10 -40.93 39.73
C SER A 58 -28.68 -42.24 39.19
N THR A 59 -29.61 -42.17 38.21
CA THR A 59 -30.19 -43.37 37.54
C THR A 59 -29.20 -44.08 36.61
N LEU A 60 -28.14 -43.41 36.13
CA LEU A 60 -27.08 -44.00 35.31
C LEU A 60 -25.99 -44.74 36.11
N LYS A 61 -26.15 -44.95 37.42
CA LYS A 61 -25.18 -45.66 38.30
C LYS A 61 -23.71 -45.21 38.12
N MET A 62 -23.45 -43.94 37.78
CA MET A 62 -22.09 -43.40 37.86
C MET A 62 -21.75 -43.08 39.33
N HIS A 63 -20.91 -43.91 39.95
CA HIS A 63 -20.32 -43.63 41.26
C HIS A 63 -19.36 -42.44 41.16
N ALA A 64 -19.86 -41.22 41.36
CA ALA A 64 -19.02 -40.06 41.63
C ALA A 64 -18.55 -40.12 43.10
N ARG A 65 -17.29 -40.50 43.31
CA ARG A 65 -16.63 -40.32 44.61
C ARG A 65 -16.64 -38.83 44.98
N LYS A 66 -17.28 -38.52 46.11
CA LYS A 66 -17.22 -37.30 46.93
C LYS A 66 -16.33 -36.17 46.38
N LEU A 67 -16.95 -35.18 45.75
CA LEU A 67 -16.44 -33.80 45.72
C LEU A 67 -17.16 -33.01 46.82
N THR A 68 -16.77 -33.27 48.06
CA THR A 68 -17.18 -32.47 49.21
C THR A 68 -16.43 -31.14 49.19
N CYS A 69 -17.20 -30.08 49.00
CA CYS A 69 -17.12 -28.77 49.64
C CYS A 69 -15.97 -28.63 50.65
N LEU A 70 -14.99 -27.75 50.35
CA LEU A 70 -14.14 -27.01 51.30
C LEU A 70 -13.13 -26.21 50.45
N CYS A 71 -13.49 -24.99 50.08
CA CYS A 71 -12.60 -23.85 49.78
C CYS A 71 -13.43 -22.64 49.28
N PHE A 72 -14.52 -22.31 49.98
CA PHE A 72 -15.09 -20.95 49.95
C PHE A 72 -14.45 -20.17 51.10
N ARG A 73 -13.25 -19.64 50.90
CA ARG A 73 -12.72 -18.54 51.71
C ARG A 73 -11.90 -17.61 50.82
N ASN A 74 -12.45 -16.41 50.64
CA ASN A 74 -11.80 -15.15 50.27
C ASN A 74 -10.73 -15.22 49.17
N PHE A 75 -11.18 -15.18 47.92
CA PHE A 75 -10.40 -14.57 46.83
C PHE A 75 -11.20 -13.39 46.28
N PRO A 76 -10.63 -12.16 46.23
CA PRO A 76 -11.30 -11.06 45.56
C PRO A 76 -11.50 -11.45 44.09
N LEU A 77 -12.75 -11.35 43.62
CA LEU A 77 -13.18 -11.58 42.25
C LEU A 77 -12.53 -10.54 41.31
N ALA A 78 -11.24 -10.72 41.01
CA ALA A 78 -10.63 -10.16 39.84
C ALA A 78 -10.98 -11.07 38.67
N HIS A 79 -12.08 -10.77 37.98
CA HIS A 79 -12.40 -11.33 36.66
C HIS A 79 -11.34 -10.88 35.64
N LYS A 80 -10.14 -11.45 35.69
CA LYS A 80 -9.26 -11.46 34.54
C LYS A 80 -9.86 -12.45 33.56
N ARG A 81 -10.57 -11.92 32.56
CA ARG A 81 -10.89 -12.65 31.33
C ARG A 81 -9.56 -13.20 30.81
N PHE A 82 -9.33 -14.50 30.95
CA PHE A 82 -8.31 -15.18 30.16
C PHE A 82 -8.82 -15.23 28.71
N PHE A 83 -8.79 -14.09 28.03
CA PHE A 83 -8.60 -14.12 26.59
C PHE A 83 -7.25 -14.79 26.40
N SER A 84 -7.23 -15.94 25.73
CA SER A 84 -5.97 -16.41 25.16
C SER A 84 -5.50 -15.29 24.22
N THR A 85 -4.54 -14.49 24.66
CA THR A 85 -3.89 -13.46 23.85
C THR A 85 -2.92 -14.13 22.89
N ARG A 86 -3.38 -15.13 22.14
CA ARG A 86 -2.57 -15.71 21.08
C ARG A 86 -2.47 -14.64 20.00
N LYS A 87 -1.29 -14.02 19.89
CA LYS A 87 -0.96 -13.14 18.76
C LYS A 87 -1.08 -13.99 17.49
N LEU A 88 -1.82 -13.49 16.50
CA LEU A 88 -1.96 -14.15 15.21
C LEU A 88 -0.60 -14.18 14.52
N SER A 89 -0.25 -15.30 13.88
CA SER A 89 0.96 -15.35 13.06
C SER A 89 0.76 -14.59 11.74
N ASN A 90 1.84 -14.16 11.10
CA ASN A 90 1.75 -13.50 9.79
C ASN A 90 1.10 -14.42 8.74
N ALA A 91 1.31 -15.74 8.84
CA ALA A 91 0.69 -16.72 7.94
C ALA A 91 -0.84 -16.81 8.14
N GLU A 92 -1.31 -16.81 9.40
CA GLU A 92 -2.75 -16.79 9.73
C GLU A 92 -3.41 -15.49 9.25
N VAL A 93 -2.75 -14.35 9.44
CA VAL A 93 -3.18 -13.05 8.92
C VAL A 93 -3.29 -13.06 7.40
N ARG A 94 -2.25 -13.52 6.69
CA ARG A 94 -2.27 -13.62 5.22
C ARG A 94 -3.44 -14.46 4.74
N ARG A 95 -3.67 -15.63 5.35
CA ARG A 95 -4.80 -16.49 5.00
C ARG A 95 -6.13 -15.76 5.13
N LYS A 96 -6.37 -15.14 6.30
CA LYS A 96 -7.59 -14.37 6.55
C LYS A 96 -7.78 -13.23 5.54
N ARG A 97 -6.72 -12.50 5.19
CA ARG A 97 -6.78 -11.45 4.17
C ARG A 97 -7.15 -12.00 2.80
N ASN A 98 -6.59 -13.13 2.41
CA ASN A 98 -6.91 -13.77 1.14
C ASN A 98 -8.36 -14.24 1.08
N ASP A 99 -8.89 -14.80 2.17
CA ASP A 99 -10.29 -15.22 2.25
C ASP A 99 -11.24 -14.01 2.08
N LEU A 100 -10.94 -12.90 2.76
CA LEU A 100 -11.71 -11.64 2.64
C LEU A 100 -11.61 -11.03 1.23
N PHE A 101 -10.40 -11.03 0.64
CA PHE A 101 -10.17 -10.53 -0.71
C PHE A 101 -10.95 -11.35 -1.74
N GLU A 102 -10.93 -12.68 -1.62
CA GLU A 102 -11.66 -13.56 -2.53
C GLU A 102 -13.17 -13.41 -2.36
N ALA A 103 -13.68 -13.31 -1.12
CA ALA A 103 -15.09 -13.05 -0.87
C ALA A 103 -15.57 -11.74 -1.52
N GLU A 104 -14.78 -10.67 -1.41
CA GLU A 104 -15.11 -9.39 -2.06
C GLU A 104 -15.01 -9.47 -3.59
N LYS A 105 -14.01 -10.17 -4.13
CA LYS A 105 -13.88 -10.40 -5.58
C LYS A 105 -15.12 -11.12 -6.12
N GLN A 106 -15.56 -12.19 -5.46
CA GLN A 106 -16.76 -12.93 -5.85
C GLN A 106 -18.02 -12.07 -5.73
N ARG A 107 -18.12 -11.24 -4.67
CA ARG A 107 -19.21 -10.27 -4.53
C ARG A 107 -19.25 -9.30 -5.72
N GLN A 108 -18.11 -8.72 -6.11
CA GLN A 108 -18.04 -7.80 -7.26
C GLN A 108 -18.39 -8.49 -8.58
N LEU A 109 -17.94 -9.73 -8.78
CA LEU A 109 -18.29 -10.52 -9.97
C LEU A 109 -19.78 -10.87 -10.01
N SER A 110 -20.42 -11.14 -8.86
CA SER A 110 -21.85 -11.46 -8.78
C SER A 110 -22.77 -10.29 -9.14
N LEU A 111 -22.26 -9.05 -9.15
CA LEU A 111 -23.02 -7.88 -9.58
C LEU A 111 -23.30 -7.89 -11.10
N TYR A 112 -22.54 -8.67 -11.87
CA TYR A 112 -22.74 -8.82 -13.30
C TYR A 112 -23.65 -10.03 -13.59
N GLU A 113 -24.97 -9.83 -13.49
CA GLU A 113 -25.95 -10.89 -13.75
C GLU A 113 -26.01 -11.30 -15.23
N ARG A 114 -25.80 -10.34 -16.14
CA ARG A 114 -25.84 -10.54 -17.59
C ARG A 114 -24.56 -10.05 -18.24
N ILE A 115 -24.03 -10.86 -19.16
CA ILE A 115 -22.84 -10.52 -19.93
C ILE A 115 -23.23 -9.52 -21.03
N GLU A 116 -22.83 -8.27 -20.85
CA GLU A 116 -22.85 -7.23 -21.88
C GLU A 116 -21.55 -7.24 -22.68
N LYS A 117 -21.62 -6.78 -23.94
CA LYS A 117 -20.45 -6.66 -24.81
C LYS A 117 -19.96 -5.21 -24.85
N VAL A 118 -18.66 -5.05 -25.01
CA VAL A 118 -18.00 -3.76 -25.25
C VAL A 118 -17.11 -3.86 -26.48
N GLU A 119 -17.07 -2.78 -27.25
CA GLU A 119 -16.19 -2.61 -28.39
C GLU A 119 -14.87 -1.97 -27.94
N VAL A 120 -13.75 -2.66 -28.23
CA VAL A 120 -12.41 -2.21 -27.89
C VAL A 120 -11.66 -1.92 -29.19
N GLN A 121 -11.36 -0.65 -29.43
CA GLN A 121 -10.58 -0.21 -30.58
C GLN A 121 -9.11 -0.17 -30.21
N TYR A 122 -8.34 -1.13 -30.68
CA TYR A 122 -6.90 -1.18 -30.44
C TYR A 122 -6.15 -0.28 -31.42
N THR A 123 -5.26 0.55 -30.88
CA THR A 123 -4.36 1.43 -31.63
C THR A 123 -2.91 1.10 -31.25
N GLY A 124 -2.14 0.59 -32.21
CA GLY A 124 -0.74 0.22 -31.98
C GLY A 124 -0.22 -0.81 -32.99
N LEU A 125 0.98 -1.31 -32.73
CA LEU A 125 1.65 -2.34 -33.54
C LEU A 125 1.23 -3.75 -33.08
N PRO A 126 1.06 -4.73 -33.99
CA PRO A 126 1.39 -4.68 -35.42
C PRO A 126 0.35 -3.98 -36.29
N GLU A 127 -0.94 -4.14 -35.99
CA GLU A 127 -2.05 -3.54 -36.74
C GLU A 127 -3.16 -3.10 -35.78
N SER A 128 -3.84 -2.00 -36.12
CA SER A 128 -5.05 -1.55 -35.43
C SER A 128 -6.21 -2.51 -35.72
N CYS A 129 -6.93 -2.93 -34.67
CA CYS A 129 -8.05 -3.85 -34.80
C CYS A 129 -9.18 -3.51 -33.83
N THR A 130 -10.39 -3.95 -34.16
CA THR A 130 -11.55 -3.86 -33.27
C THR A 130 -11.84 -5.21 -32.64
N LEU A 131 -11.94 -5.25 -31.31
CA LEU A 131 -12.22 -6.45 -30.53
C LEU A 131 -13.54 -6.32 -29.79
N ILE A 132 -14.37 -7.36 -29.82
CA ILE A 132 -15.63 -7.41 -29.07
C ILE A 132 -15.42 -8.24 -27.80
N MET A 133 -15.46 -7.58 -26.65
CA MET A 133 -15.09 -8.15 -25.35
C MET A 133 -16.29 -8.15 -24.37
N ASN A 134 -16.16 -8.84 -23.24
CA ASN A 134 -17.20 -8.85 -22.19
C ASN A 134 -17.00 -7.71 -21.21
N LYS A 135 -18.01 -6.86 -21.03
CA LYS A 135 -18.03 -5.76 -20.07
C LYS A 135 -17.83 -6.27 -18.64
N GLY A 136 -17.01 -5.58 -17.85
CA GLY A 136 -16.78 -5.89 -16.44
C GLY A 136 -15.99 -7.18 -16.16
N ILE A 137 -15.67 -7.96 -17.20
CA ILE A 137 -14.98 -9.26 -17.08
C ILE A 137 -13.68 -9.24 -17.87
N SER A 138 -13.73 -8.81 -19.13
CA SER A 138 -12.57 -8.82 -20.01
C SER A 138 -11.59 -7.71 -19.65
N THR A 139 -10.30 -8.02 -19.79
CA THR A 139 -9.21 -7.14 -19.40
C THR A 139 -8.33 -6.80 -20.62
N PRO A 140 -7.51 -5.72 -20.55
CA PRO A 140 -6.52 -5.44 -21.59
C PRO A 140 -5.60 -6.63 -21.89
N TYR A 141 -5.26 -7.45 -20.88
CA TYR A 141 -4.50 -8.68 -21.06
C TYR A 141 -5.23 -9.67 -21.97
N ASN A 142 -6.55 -9.85 -21.81
CA ASN A 142 -7.31 -10.73 -22.71
C ASN A 142 -7.28 -10.20 -24.15
N CYS A 143 -7.37 -8.89 -24.34
CA CYS A 143 -7.26 -8.26 -25.65
C CYS A 143 -5.90 -8.53 -26.28
N ALA A 144 -4.81 -8.37 -25.51
CA ALA A 144 -3.45 -8.68 -25.96
C ALA A 144 -3.30 -10.14 -26.40
N MET A 145 -3.86 -11.07 -25.63
CA MET A 145 -3.82 -12.51 -25.94
C MET A 145 -4.62 -12.88 -27.20
N HIS A 146 -5.66 -12.13 -27.56
CA HIS A 146 -6.37 -12.32 -28.83
C HIS A 146 -5.55 -11.87 -30.04
N MET A 147 -4.58 -10.97 -29.85
CA MET A 147 -3.72 -10.49 -30.91
C MET A 147 -2.51 -11.41 -31.08
N THR A 148 -1.60 -11.41 -30.11
CA THR A 148 -0.42 -12.27 -30.09
C THR A 148 0.00 -12.53 -28.65
N GLU A 149 0.51 -13.74 -28.40
CA GLU A 149 1.08 -14.10 -27.10
C GLU A 149 2.24 -13.17 -26.70
N HIS A 150 3.01 -12.70 -27.68
CA HIS A 150 4.13 -11.79 -27.47
C HIS A 150 3.70 -10.48 -26.80
N ILE A 151 2.61 -9.86 -27.26
CA ILE A 151 2.08 -8.64 -26.66
C ILE A 151 1.57 -8.94 -25.25
N GLY A 152 0.85 -10.05 -25.06
CA GLY A 152 0.35 -10.45 -23.73
C GLY A 152 1.46 -10.59 -22.69
N ASN A 153 2.59 -11.19 -23.08
CA ASN A 153 3.73 -11.44 -22.20
C ASN A 153 4.62 -10.21 -21.98
N GLN A 154 4.63 -9.24 -22.91
CA GLN A 154 5.51 -8.07 -22.83
C GLN A 154 4.83 -6.78 -22.36
N ALA A 155 3.53 -6.64 -22.58
CA ALA A 155 2.78 -5.44 -22.22
C ALA A 155 2.79 -5.25 -20.70
N VAL A 156 3.25 -4.07 -20.27
CA VAL A 156 3.42 -3.77 -18.84
C VAL A 156 2.17 -3.12 -18.28
N LEU A 157 1.63 -2.15 -19.01
CA LEU A 157 0.44 -1.37 -18.69
C LEU A 157 -0.38 -1.15 -19.97
N ALA A 158 -1.62 -0.74 -19.78
CA ALA A 158 -2.49 -0.27 -20.86
C ALA A 158 -2.80 1.21 -20.70
N LEU A 159 -3.09 1.87 -21.82
CA LEU A 159 -3.81 3.13 -21.87
C LEU A 159 -5.21 2.87 -22.41
N VAL A 160 -6.20 3.20 -21.61
CA VAL A 160 -7.63 3.08 -21.95
C VAL A 160 -8.20 4.48 -22.01
N ASN A 161 -8.62 4.94 -23.19
CA ASN A 161 -9.08 6.32 -23.42
C ASN A 161 -8.09 7.37 -22.90
N GLY A 162 -6.79 7.15 -23.11
CA GLY A 162 -5.70 8.01 -22.64
C GLY A 162 -5.40 7.95 -21.14
N LYS A 163 -6.12 7.13 -20.36
CA LYS A 163 -5.89 6.93 -18.92
C LYS A 163 -5.08 5.68 -18.65
N LEU A 164 -4.20 5.74 -17.64
CA LEU A 164 -3.37 4.61 -17.25
C LEU A 164 -4.23 3.49 -16.63
N TRP A 165 -4.02 2.26 -17.09
CA TRP A 165 -4.83 1.10 -16.75
C TRP A 165 -3.96 -0.12 -16.50
N ASP A 166 -4.28 -0.91 -15.48
CA ASP A 166 -3.62 -2.19 -15.23
C ASP A 166 -4.05 -3.23 -16.26
N MET A 167 -3.14 -4.13 -16.64
CA MET A 167 -3.41 -5.15 -17.65
C MET A 167 -4.53 -6.14 -17.24
N HIS A 168 -4.72 -6.37 -15.95
CA HIS A 168 -5.76 -7.27 -15.41
C HIS A 168 -6.97 -6.52 -14.82
N ARG A 169 -7.09 -5.22 -15.05
CA ARG A 169 -8.26 -4.44 -14.61
C ARG A 169 -9.38 -4.55 -15.68
N PRO A 170 -10.62 -4.94 -15.30
CA PRO A 170 -11.71 -5.09 -16.26
C PRO A 170 -12.05 -3.82 -17.02
N LEU A 171 -12.48 -3.97 -18.27
CA LEU A 171 -12.98 -2.90 -19.14
C LEU A 171 -14.48 -2.70 -18.90
N MET A 172 -14.88 -1.46 -18.65
CA MET A 172 -16.26 -1.13 -18.24
C MET A 172 -17.11 -0.57 -19.37
N GLU A 173 -16.49 -0.01 -20.40
CA GLU A 173 -17.16 0.73 -21.47
C GLU A 173 -16.37 0.54 -22.76
N ASP A 174 -16.99 0.92 -23.88
CA ASP A 174 -16.31 0.99 -25.17
C ASP A 174 -15.12 1.93 -25.08
N CYS A 175 -13.98 1.51 -25.61
CA CYS A 175 -12.74 2.24 -25.37
C CYS A 175 -11.69 2.06 -26.45
N GLN A 176 -10.81 3.06 -26.52
CA GLN A 176 -9.56 2.99 -27.26
C GLN A 176 -8.46 2.41 -26.36
N LEU A 177 -7.80 1.37 -26.84
CA LEU A 177 -6.76 0.64 -26.13
C LEU A 177 -5.42 0.80 -26.82
N SER A 178 -4.37 1.08 -26.05
CA SER A 178 -2.97 0.93 -26.46
C SER A 178 -2.14 0.33 -25.32
N PHE A 179 -1.02 -0.30 -25.65
CA PHE A 179 -0.14 -0.95 -24.66
C PHE A 179 1.14 -0.15 -24.46
N LEU A 180 1.61 -0.13 -23.22
CA LEU A 180 2.86 0.50 -22.82
C LEU A 180 3.92 -0.55 -22.47
N HIS A 181 5.13 -0.32 -22.95
CA HIS A 181 6.29 -1.20 -22.78
C HIS A 181 7.47 -0.46 -22.14
N PHE A 182 8.47 -1.21 -21.66
CA PHE A 182 9.68 -0.63 -21.06
C PHE A 182 10.56 0.13 -22.05
N ARG A 183 10.44 -0.15 -23.35
CA ARG A 183 11.28 0.41 -24.42
C ARG A 183 10.60 1.54 -25.20
N ASP A 184 9.42 1.97 -24.76
CA ASP A 184 8.75 3.12 -25.36
C ASP A 184 9.57 4.40 -25.16
N GLU A 185 9.33 5.42 -26.00
CA GLU A 185 10.04 6.71 -25.95
C GLU A 185 9.88 7.41 -24.59
N ASP A 186 8.69 7.32 -23.98
CA ASP A 186 8.42 7.81 -22.63
C ASP A 186 8.05 6.68 -21.64
N PRO A 187 9.05 5.99 -21.06
CA PRO A 187 8.82 4.89 -20.14
C PRO A 187 8.56 5.38 -18.70
N ARG A 188 8.37 6.68 -18.44
CA ARG A 188 8.30 7.24 -17.08
C ARG A 188 7.18 6.62 -16.25
N MET A 189 6.01 6.37 -16.86
CA MET A 189 4.86 5.79 -16.16
C MET A 189 5.03 4.29 -15.91
N VAL A 190 5.55 3.57 -16.90
CA VAL A 190 5.90 2.14 -16.81
C VAL A 190 6.94 1.91 -15.72
N ASN A 191 7.99 2.74 -15.68
CA ASN A 191 9.02 2.67 -14.63
C ASN A 191 8.40 2.87 -13.24
N LYS A 192 7.54 3.89 -13.05
CA LYS A 192 6.88 4.08 -11.74
C LYS A 192 6.04 2.88 -11.31
N ALA A 193 5.35 2.22 -12.24
CA ALA A 193 4.60 0.99 -11.94
C ALA A 193 5.53 -0.17 -11.58
N PHE A 194 6.64 -0.36 -12.31
CA PHE A 194 7.64 -1.37 -11.99
C PHE A 194 8.23 -1.22 -10.59
N TRP A 195 8.70 -0.03 -10.22
CA TRP A 195 9.27 0.20 -8.88
C TRP A 195 8.23 0.04 -7.77
N ARG A 196 6.96 0.39 -8.03
CA ARG A 196 5.84 0.14 -7.11
C ARG A 196 5.58 -1.35 -6.92
N SER A 197 5.54 -2.12 -8.01
CA SER A 197 5.39 -3.57 -7.97
C SER A 197 6.55 -4.24 -7.22
N CYS A 198 7.78 -3.79 -7.43
CA CYS A 198 8.95 -4.30 -6.68
C CYS A 198 8.83 -4.00 -5.18
N SER A 199 8.40 -2.78 -4.79
CA SER A 199 8.10 -2.45 -3.39
C SER A 199 7.02 -3.37 -2.81
N MET A 200 5.93 -3.64 -3.54
CA MET A 200 4.89 -4.55 -3.05
C MET A 200 5.42 -5.97 -2.83
N ILE A 201 6.20 -6.50 -3.78
CA ILE A 201 6.83 -7.81 -3.62
C ILE A 201 7.78 -7.82 -2.42
N LEU A 202 8.53 -6.74 -2.19
CA LEU A 202 9.36 -6.59 -1.00
C LEU A 202 8.53 -6.70 0.30
N GLY A 203 7.34 -6.11 0.35
CA GLY A 203 6.41 -6.28 1.49
C GLY A 203 6.04 -7.74 1.74
N GLY A 204 5.70 -8.49 0.69
CA GLY A 204 5.38 -9.92 0.78
C GLY A 204 6.58 -10.79 1.16
N VAL A 205 7.79 -10.43 0.68
CA VAL A 205 9.04 -11.07 1.11
C VAL A 205 9.26 -10.86 2.59
N LEU A 206 9.09 -9.63 3.10
CA LEU A 206 9.30 -9.34 4.50
C LEU A 206 8.30 -10.10 5.38
N GLU A 207 7.01 -10.18 5.00
CA GLU A 207 6.02 -10.98 5.73
C GLU A 207 6.32 -12.50 5.79
N THR A 208 7.14 -13.02 4.87
CA THR A 208 7.47 -14.45 4.78
C THR A 208 8.86 -14.80 5.29
N ALA A 209 9.77 -13.84 5.37
CA ALA A 209 11.19 -14.10 5.61
C ALA A 209 11.54 -14.43 7.07
N PHE A 210 10.77 -13.94 8.03
CA PHE A 210 11.07 -14.13 9.46
C PHE A 210 10.27 -15.30 10.05
N LYS A 211 10.75 -15.82 11.18
CA LYS A 211 10.08 -16.87 11.94
C LYS A 211 8.71 -16.42 12.45
N GLU A 212 7.79 -17.36 12.63
CA GLU A 212 6.41 -17.08 13.06
C GLU A 212 6.29 -16.41 14.44
N GLU A 213 7.33 -16.52 15.27
CA GLU A 213 7.44 -15.85 16.56
C GLU A 213 7.50 -14.32 16.43
N PHE A 214 7.99 -13.81 15.29
CA PHE A 214 8.09 -12.38 15.01
C PHE A 214 6.87 -11.91 14.20
N TYR A 215 6.07 -11.05 14.82
CA TYR A 215 4.94 -10.43 14.15
C TYR A 215 5.40 -9.16 13.42
N ILE A 216 5.18 -9.11 12.11
CA ILE A 216 5.74 -8.07 11.24
C ILE A 216 4.63 -7.10 10.86
N GLN A 217 4.83 -5.82 11.14
CA GLN A 217 3.88 -4.79 10.75
C GLN A 217 4.43 -3.95 9.60
N LEU A 218 3.83 -4.13 8.43
CA LEU A 218 4.15 -3.37 7.24
C LEU A 218 3.59 -1.94 7.34
N CYS A 219 4.45 -0.93 7.24
CA CYS A 219 4.02 0.46 7.44
C CYS A 219 3.63 1.10 6.11
N SER A 220 4.55 1.24 5.16
CA SER A 220 4.24 1.86 3.88
C SER A 220 5.40 1.75 2.90
N PHE A 221 5.09 1.96 1.62
CA PHE A 221 6.09 2.32 0.63
C PHE A 221 6.01 3.85 0.39
N PRO A 222 7.11 4.60 0.54
CA PRO A 222 7.12 5.97 0.02
C PRO A 222 6.90 5.94 -1.50
N LYS A 223 6.43 7.06 -2.05
CA LYS A 223 6.15 7.16 -3.49
C LYS A 223 7.38 6.71 -4.29
N PRO A 224 7.21 5.84 -5.30
CA PRO A 224 8.31 5.40 -6.14
C PRO A 224 9.05 6.59 -6.76
N ASP A 225 10.35 6.66 -6.53
CA ASP A 225 11.24 7.61 -7.19
C ASP A 225 12.36 6.83 -7.89
N VAL A 226 12.23 6.68 -9.20
CA VAL A 226 13.18 5.94 -10.05
C VAL A 226 14.58 6.55 -9.96
N ARG A 227 14.69 7.88 -9.78
CA ARG A 227 16.00 8.57 -9.72
C ARG A 227 16.77 8.26 -8.44
N SER A 228 16.08 7.81 -7.39
CA SER A 228 16.71 7.40 -6.13
C SER A 228 17.65 6.20 -6.32
N GLY A 229 17.35 5.33 -7.30
CA GLY A 229 18.12 4.11 -7.56
C GLY A 229 17.75 2.91 -6.69
N SER A 230 16.70 2.99 -5.86
CA SER A 230 16.24 1.87 -5.03
C SER A 230 14.72 1.91 -4.77
N PHE A 231 14.04 0.76 -4.73
CA PHE A 231 12.69 0.63 -4.22
C PHE A 231 12.82 0.37 -2.73
N VAL A 232 11.85 0.85 -1.97
CA VAL A 232 11.94 0.76 -0.52
C VAL A 232 10.60 0.35 0.06
N TYR A 233 10.68 -0.26 1.24
CA TYR A 233 9.52 -0.62 2.05
C TYR A 233 9.86 -0.38 3.52
N ASP A 234 8.98 0.33 4.21
CA ASP A 234 9.12 0.62 5.64
C ASP A 234 8.36 -0.45 6.45
N VAL A 235 9.05 -1.06 7.42
CA VAL A 235 8.55 -2.17 8.23
C VAL A 235 8.89 -1.94 9.70
N ASP A 236 7.94 -2.26 10.58
CA ASP A 236 8.13 -2.32 12.02
C ASP A 236 8.34 -3.80 12.42
N LEU A 237 9.55 -4.10 12.91
CA LEU A 237 9.97 -5.47 13.23
C LEU A 237 9.95 -5.79 14.72
N ASP A 238 9.59 -4.83 15.58
CA ASP A 238 9.63 -4.97 17.05
C ASP A 238 11.01 -5.45 17.59
N MET A 239 12.07 -5.24 16.81
CA MET A 239 13.44 -5.64 17.11
C MET A 239 14.37 -4.42 17.02
N PRO A 240 14.63 -3.71 18.13
CA PRO A 240 15.34 -2.43 18.09
C PRO A 240 16.80 -2.53 17.67
N ASP A 241 17.47 -3.64 18.01
CA ASP A 241 18.91 -3.83 17.80
C ASP A 241 19.22 -4.73 16.59
N TRP A 242 18.19 -5.06 15.80
CA TRP A 242 18.39 -5.91 14.63
C TRP A 242 19.17 -5.16 13.54
N SER A 243 20.25 -5.79 13.11
CA SER A 243 21.03 -5.36 11.94
C SER A 243 21.33 -6.60 11.10
N PRO A 244 20.87 -6.66 9.85
CA PRO A 244 21.07 -7.83 9.03
C PRO A 244 22.51 -7.93 8.54
N SER A 245 23.06 -9.12 8.61
CA SER A 245 24.31 -9.50 7.95
C SER A 245 24.13 -9.56 6.43
N SER A 246 25.25 -9.55 5.69
CA SER A 246 25.22 -9.71 4.23
C SER A 246 24.64 -11.07 3.80
N VAL A 247 24.78 -12.10 4.63
CA VAL A 247 24.22 -13.44 4.39
C VAL A 247 22.70 -13.40 4.49
N GLU A 248 22.16 -12.77 5.54
CA GLU A 248 20.71 -12.63 5.72
C GLU A 248 20.07 -11.86 4.57
N LEU A 249 20.68 -10.75 4.13
CA LEU A 249 20.17 -10.00 2.97
C LEU A 249 20.10 -10.87 1.70
N ARG A 250 21.11 -11.73 1.46
CA ARG A 250 21.08 -12.68 0.34
C ARG A 250 19.98 -13.72 0.51
N CYS A 251 19.78 -14.26 1.72
CA CYS A 251 18.71 -15.20 2.01
C CYS A 251 17.32 -14.58 1.74
N ILE A 252 17.09 -13.35 2.20
CA ILE A 252 15.83 -12.63 1.97
C ILE A 252 15.64 -12.32 0.47
N SER A 253 16.72 -11.95 -0.24
CA SER A 253 16.69 -11.76 -1.71
C SER A 253 16.33 -13.04 -2.46
N GLN A 254 16.78 -14.19 -1.99
CA GLN A 254 16.42 -15.49 -2.57
C GLN A 254 14.93 -15.80 -2.41
N ILE A 255 14.31 -15.40 -1.28
CA ILE A 255 12.85 -15.51 -1.10
C ILE A 255 12.12 -14.65 -2.13
N GLY A 256 12.60 -13.42 -2.38
CA GLY A 256 12.08 -12.56 -3.44
C GLY A 256 12.21 -13.17 -4.83
N SER A 257 13.36 -13.78 -5.13
CA SER A 257 13.58 -14.50 -6.40
C SER A 257 12.61 -15.67 -6.58
N ARG A 258 12.32 -16.43 -5.51
CA ARG A 258 11.31 -17.50 -5.55
C ARG A 258 9.90 -16.97 -5.77
N LEU A 259 9.53 -15.83 -5.20
CA LEU A 259 8.21 -15.22 -5.43
C LEU A 259 8.05 -14.73 -6.87
N LYS A 260 9.10 -14.16 -7.44
CA LYS A 260 9.18 -13.75 -8.84
C LYS A 260 8.98 -14.92 -9.81
N GLU A 261 9.59 -16.06 -9.50
CA GLU A 261 9.48 -17.29 -10.32
C GLU A 261 8.09 -17.93 -10.32
N LYS A 262 7.20 -17.53 -9.41
CA LYS A 262 5.81 -18.02 -9.37
C LYS A 262 4.90 -17.41 -10.44
N ASP A 263 5.36 -16.42 -11.20
CA ASP A 263 4.56 -15.74 -12.24
C ASP A 263 3.17 -15.28 -11.74
N CYS A 264 3.16 -14.68 -10.55
CA CYS A 264 1.95 -14.16 -9.94
C CYS A 264 1.46 -12.89 -10.66
N LYS A 265 0.17 -12.87 -11.00
CA LYS A 265 -0.54 -11.70 -11.53
C LYS A 265 -0.80 -10.68 -10.41
N PHE A 266 -0.76 -9.39 -10.76
CA PHE A 266 -1.20 -8.33 -9.85
C PHE A 266 -2.69 -8.10 -10.01
N GLU A 267 -3.47 -8.65 -9.08
CA GLU A 267 -4.93 -8.52 -9.08
C GLU A 267 -5.35 -7.26 -8.33
N ARG A 268 -6.15 -6.42 -8.98
CA ARG A 268 -6.63 -5.16 -8.44
C ARG A 268 -8.09 -5.27 -8.02
N LEU A 269 -8.42 -4.81 -6.81
CA LEU A 269 -9.79 -4.59 -6.36
C LEU A 269 -9.93 -3.16 -5.83
N ASP A 270 -11.04 -2.52 -6.16
CA ASP A 270 -11.46 -1.27 -5.54
C ASP A 270 -12.47 -1.63 -4.44
N MET A 271 -12.13 -1.33 -3.18
CA MET A 271 -12.94 -1.67 -2.00
C MET A 271 -13.38 -0.39 -1.28
N THR A 272 -14.49 -0.45 -0.54
CA THR A 272 -14.90 0.65 0.34
C THR A 272 -13.95 0.78 1.52
N ILE A 273 -13.98 1.92 2.22
CA ILE A 273 -13.15 2.18 3.40
C ILE A 273 -13.38 1.11 4.47
N GLU A 274 -14.63 0.77 4.74
CA GLU A 274 -15.01 -0.19 5.80
C GLU A 274 -14.43 -1.58 5.49
N LYS A 275 -14.48 -2.00 4.22
CA LYS A 275 -13.91 -3.29 3.78
C LYS A 275 -12.39 -3.29 3.80
N ALA A 276 -11.76 -2.17 3.43
CA ALA A 276 -10.31 -2.03 3.57
C ALA A 276 -9.88 -2.06 5.05
N GLU A 277 -10.63 -1.44 5.95
CA GLU A 277 -10.37 -1.48 7.40
C GLU A 277 -10.54 -2.89 7.97
N GLU A 278 -11.56 -3.64 7.54
CA GLU A 278 -11.75 -5.05 7.90
C GLU A 278 -10.54 -5.90 7.46
N LEU A 279 -10.05 -5.67 6.25
CA LEU A 279 -8.92 -6.39 5.65
C LEU A 279 -7.59 -6.13 6.38
N PHE A 280 -7.36 -4.89 6.82
CA PHE A 280 -6.12 -4.48 7.49
C PHE A 280 -6.26 -4.25 8.99
N MET A 281 -7.31 -4.81 9.62
CA MET A 281 -7.60 -4.66 11.06
C MET A 281 -6.43 -5.06 11.97
N ASP A 282 -5.58 -5.99 11.52
CA ASP A 282 -4.41 -6.46 12.25
C ASP A 282 -3.21 -5.49 12.19
N ASN A 283 -3.19 -4.56 11.23
CA ASN A 283 -2.07 -3.66 10.99
C ASN A 283 -2.41 -2.20 11.33
N LYS A 284 -1.91 -1.75 12.50
CA LYS A 284 -2.10 -0.39 13.02
C LYS A 284 -1.69 0.72 12.05
N PHE A 285 -0.64 0.52 11.25
CA PHE A 285 -0.13 1.53 10.33
C PHE A 285 -0.98 1.66 9.08
N LYS A 286 -1.48 0.54 8.56
CA LYS A 286 -2.36 0.53 7.38
C LYS A 286 -3.71 1.17 7.72
N LEU A 287 -4.27 0.88 8.90
CA LEU A 287 -5.49 1.53 9.38
C LEU A 287 -5.36 3.05 9.44
N GLN A 288 -4.25 3.59 9.96
CA GLN A 288 -4.01 5.04 9.98
C GLN A 288 -3.88 5.65 8.58
N GLN A 289 -3.48 4.85 7.58
CA GLN A 289 -3.26 5.33 6.22
C GLN A 289 -4.52 5.33 5.37
N ILE A 290 -5.42 4.38 5.57
CA ILE A 290 -6.64 4.18 4.78
C ILE A 290 -7.42 5.50 4.57
N PRO A 291 -7.76 6.29 5.61
CA PRO A 291 -8.49 7.56 5.42
C PRO A 291 -7.69 8.59 4.59
N SER A 292 -6.37 8.65 4.78
CA SER A 292 -5.49 9.55 4.03
C SER A 292 -5.30 9.14 2.56
N ILE A 293 -5.56 7.88 2.25
CA ILE A 293 -5.51 7.30 0.91
C ILE A 293 -6.85 7.54 0.21
N ALA A 294 -7.97 7.22 0.87
CA ALA A 294 -9.31 7.42 0.34
C ALA A 294 -9.63 8.90 0.06
N SER A 295 -9.14 9.84 0.89
CA SER A 295 -9.33 11.29 0.65
C SER A 295 -8.59 11.83 -0.59
N LYS A 296 -7.67 11.04 -1.17
CA LYS A 296 -6.86 11.44 -2.33
C LYS A 296 -7.13 10.58 -3.56
N SER A 297 -8.06 9.62 -3.50
CA SER A 297 -8.48 8.83 -4.66
C SER A 297 -9.52 9.61 -5.49
N GLU A 298 -9.62 9.27 -6.77
CA GLU A 298 -10.54 9.92 -7.72
C GLU A 298 -12.01 9.60 -7.37
N SER A 299 -12.28 8.36 -7.00
CA SER A 299 -13.54 7.89 -6.44
C SER A 299 -13.50 8.09 -4.92
N SER A 300 -13.84 9.31 -4.47
CA SER A 300 -13.98 9.64 -3.05
C SER A 300 -14.73 8.51 -2.32
N ASN A 301 -14.08 7.88 -1.34
CA ASN A 301 -14.55 6.73 -0.53
C ASN A 301 -14.12 5.32 -0.97
N HIS A 302 -13.26 5.17 -1.97
CA HIS A 302 -12.69 3.86 -2.33
C HIS A 302 -11.18 3.82 -2.12
N VAL A 303 -10.69 2.63 -1.79
CA VAL A 303 -9.28 2.28 -1.63
C VAL A 303 -8.94 1.14 -2.57
N THR A 304 -7.95 1.38 -3.43
CA THR A 304 -7.43 0.34 -4.33
C THR A 304 -6.48 -0.59 -3.57
N VAL A 305 -6.81 -1.88 -3.60
CA VAL A 305 -6.06 -2.98 -3.00
C VAL A 305 -5.53 -3.87 -4.11
N TYR A 306 -4.29 -4.32 -3.96
CA TYR A 306 -3.65 -5.25 -4.87
C TYR A 306 -3.32 -6.56 -4.14
N ARG A 307 -3.50 -7.69 -4.85
CA ARG A 307 -3.04 -9.02 -4.45
C ARG A 307 -1.97 -9.51 -5.43
N ALA A 308 -0.85 -9.99 -4.90
CA ALA A 308 0.21 -10.65 -5.65
C ALA A 308 0.53 -11.99 -4.97
N GLY A 309 0.02 -13.09 -5.53
CA GLY A 309 0.04 -14.39 -4.87
C GLY A 309 -0.76 -14.35 -3.57
N GLU A 310 -0.10 -14.57 -2.43
CA GLU A 310 -0.72 -14.51 -1.10
C GLU A 310 -0.61 -13.14 -0.42
N HIS A 311 0.20 -12.23 -0.96
CA HIS A 311 0.45 -10.93 -0.33
C HIS A 311 -0.56 -9.89 -0.83
N ILE A 312 -1.15 -9.15 0.10
CA ILE A 312 -2.17 -8.14 -0.17
C ILE A 312 -1.74 -6.81 0.43
N ASP A 313 -1.76 -5.75 -0.37
CA ASP A 313 -1.39 -4.40 0.07
C ASP A 313 -2.22 -3.30 -0.63
N ILE A 314 -2.25 -2.12 -0.04
CA ILE A 314 -2.94 -0.93 -0.56
C ILE A 314 -1.97 -0.14 -1.45
N SER A 315 -2.41 0.24 -2.64
CA SER A 315 -1.63 1.13 -3.51
C SER A 315 -2.53 2.02 -4.35
N ARG A 316 -2.08 3.25 -4.63
CA ARG A 316 -2.85 4.24 -5.40
C ARG A 316 -2.64 4.20 -6.90
N GLY A 317 -1.55 3.60 -7.35
CA GLY A 317 -1.18 3.60 -8.77
C GLY A 317 -1.08 2.19 -9.31
N PRO A 318 -1.14 2.06 -10.65
CA PRO A 318 -1.17 0.78 -11.30
C PRO A 318 0.14 0.01 -11.14
N MET A 319 0.05 -1.30 -11.28
CA MET A 319 1.15 -2.23 -11.17
C MET A 319 1.47 -2.84 -12.52
N ILE A 320 2.66 -3.43 -12.65
CA ILE A 320 2.99 -4.25 -13.82
C ILE A 320 2.03 -5.44 -13.91
N SER A 321 1.88 -6.04 -15.10
CA SER A 321 0.94 -7.16 -15.31
C SER A 321 1.22 -8.37 -14.42
N THR A 322 2.45 -8.89 -14.49
CA THR A 322 2.90 -10.06 -13.75
C THR A 322 4.29 -9.87 -13.14
N THR A 323 4.57 -10.61 -12.08
CA THR A 323 5.91 -10.73 -11.47
C THR A 323 6.97 -11.30 -12.41
N ALA A 324 6.62 -12.05 -13.46
CA ALA A 324 7.59 -12.54 -14.46
C ALA A 324 8.24 -11.43 -15.30
N LEU A 325 7.67 -10.22 -15.30
CA LEU A 325 8.29 -9.03 -15.90
C LEU A 325 9.50 -8.52 -15.10
N ILE A 326 9.68 -8.99 -13.87
CA ILE A 326 10.86 -8.71 -13.05
C ILE A 326 11.88 -9.82 -13.35
N ASN A 327 13.07 -9.44 -13.78
CA ASN A 327 14.16 -10.38 -14.07
C ASN A 327 15.12 -10.51 -12.88
N ARG A 328 15.73 -9.39 -12.47
CA ARG A 328 16.59 -9.32 -11.27
C ARG A 328 15.84 -8.65 -10.14
N PHE A 329 16.03 -9.15 -8.93
CA PHE A 329 15.44 -8.61 -7.70
C PHE A 329 16.37 -8.92 -6.54
N ASP A 330 16.99 -7.89 -5.98
CA ASP A 330 17.92 -8.01 -4.86
C ASP A 330 17.62 -7.00 -3.76
N ILE A 331 17.74 -7.44 -2.51
CA ILE A 331 17.63 -6.59 -1.34
C ILE A 331 19.04 -6.20 -0.92
N THR A 332 19.29 -4.90 -0.87
CA THR A 332 20.66 -4.35 -0.86
C THR A 332 21.05 -3.75 0.47
N ALA A 333 20.12 -3.14 1.19
CA ALA A 333 20.39 -2.52 2.48
C ALA A 333 19.14 -2.45 3.36
N VAL A 334 19.36 -2.36 4.66
CA VAL A 334 18.33 -2.06 5.66
C VAL A 334 18.85 -0.93 6.54
N HIS A 335 18.01 0.07 6.77
CA HIS A 335 18.35 1.24 7.57
C HIS A 335 17.32 1.44 8.66
N LYS A 336 17.76 1.60 9.91
CA LYS A 336 16.89 2.02 11.01
C LYS A 336 16.44 3.48 10.78
N LEU A 337 15.16 3.74 10.96
CA LEU A 337 14.56 5.06 10.80
C LEU A 337 14.16 5.63 12.16
N ASP A 338 14.66 6.83 12.46
CA ASP A 338 14.19 7.59 13.61
C ASP A 338 12.85 8.27 13.28
N THR A 339 11.75 7.60 13.63
CA THR A 339 10.39 8.08 13.36
C THR A 339 9.60 8.17 14.66
N SER A 340 8.77 9.21 14.80
CA SER A 340 7.87 9.36 15.96
C SER A 340 6.78 8.28 16.05
N LEU A 341 6.61 7.46 15.01
CA LEU A 341 5.59 6.41 14.92
C LEU A 341 6.03 5.11 15.60
N SER A 342 7.32 4.77 15.53
CA SER A 342 7.90 3.58 16.16
C SER A 342 9.43 3.70 16.22
N ASN A 343 10.02 3.26 17.32
CA ASN A 343 11.48 3.21 17.52
C ASN A 343 12.13 1.98 16.86
N THR A 344 11.33 1.07 16.33
CA THR A 344 11.71 -0.20 15.69
C THR A 344 11.39 -0.20 14.20
N MET A 345 11.33 0.99 13.59
CA MET A 345 11.06 1.17 12.17
C MET A 345 12.33 0.98 11.34
N PHE A 346 12.24 0.13 10.32
CA PHE A 346 13.32 -0.13 9.37
C PHE A 346 12.86 0.18 7.95
N ARG A 347 13.73 0.82 7.17
CA ARG A 347 13.60 0.94 5.73
C ARG A 347 14.43 -0.13 5.06
N VAL A 348 13.76 -1.05 4.39
CA VAL A 348 14.41 -2.07 3.57
C VAL A 348 14.49 -1.54 2.13
N GLN A 349 15.66 -1.62 1.52
CA GLN A 349 15.92 -1.14 0.16
C GLN A 349 16.35 -2.29 -0.75
N GLY A 350 15.83 -2.27 -1.97
CA GLY A 350 16.22 -3.21 -3.01
C GLY A 350 16.35 -2.56 -4.37
N ILE A 351 16.88 -3.35 -5.29
CA ILE A 351 17.00 -3.02 -6.71
C ILE A 351 16.41 -4.14 -7.54
N GLY A 352 15.78 -3.76 -8.65
CA GLY A 352 15.19 -4.71 -9.58
C GLY A 352 15.33 -4.23 -11.01
N MET A 353 15.40 -5.17 -11.94
CA MET A 353 15.50 -4.91 -13.38
C MET A 353 14.44 -5.69 -14.14
N PRO A 354 13.74 -5.05 -15.09
CA PRO A 354 12.75 -5.74 -15.90
C PRO A 354 13.39 -6.67 -16.93
N THR A 355 12.64 -7.68 -17.35
CA THR A 355 13.10 -8.71 -18.30
C THR A 355 13.54 -8.15 -19.65
N GLN A 356 12.90 -7.07 -20.09
CA GLN A 356 13.21 -6.39 -21.34
C GLN A 356 14.50 -5.54 -21.29
N LEU A 357 15.04 -5.27 -20.09
CA LEU A 357 16.26 -4.48 -19.88
C LEU A 357 17.32 -5.33 -19.18
N GLN A 358 18.03 -6.14 -19.97
CA GLN A 358 19.16 -6.92 -19.51
C GLN A 358 20.39 -6.03 -19.34
N LEU A 359 21.08 -6.17 -18.22
CA LEU A 359 22.34 -5.46 -17.94
C LEU A 359 23.49 -6.45 -17.81
N HIS A 360 24.68 -6.00 -18.19
CA HIS A 360 25.91 -6.71 -17.87
C HIS A 360 26.11 -6.77 -16.35
N TYR A 361 26.72 -7.86 -15.87
CA TYR A 361 26.95 -8.12 -14.44
C TYR A 361 27.61 -6.93 -13.72
N TRP A 362 28.70 -6.39 -14.29
CA TRP A 362 29.42 -5.26 -13.70
C TRP A 362 28.56 -4.01 -13.56
N THR A 363 27.74 -3.69 -14.58
CA THR A 363 26.83 -2.54 -14.52
C THR A 363 25.78 -2.72 -13.44
N TYR A 364 25.24 -3.93 -13.32
CA TYR A 364 24.28 -4.27 -12.27
C TYR A 364 24.91 -4.11 -10.87
N GLU A 365 26.14 -4.56 -10.68
CA GLU A 365 26.87 -4.39 -9.42
C GLU A 365 27.07 -2.92 -9.03
N GLN A 366 27.37 -2.03 -9.99
CA GLN A 366 27.43 -0.59 -9.72
C GLN A 366 26.10 -0.03 -9.23
N LEU A 367 24.98 -0.49 -9.79
CA LEU A 367 23.66 -0.08 -9.35
C LEU A 367 23.33 -0.62 -7.95
N VAL A 368 23.69 -1.87 -7.66
CA VAL A 368 23.58 -2.48 -6.32
C VAL A 368 24.39 -1.68 -5.29
N ASN A 369 25.59 -1.24 -5.64
CA ASN A 369 26.40 -0.41 -4.75
C ASN A 369 25.77 0.97 -4.51
N ARG A 370 25.18 1.57 -5.55
CA ARG A 370 24.43 2.83 -5.41
C ARG A 370 23.19 2.68 -4.53
N SER A 371 22.44 1.57 -4.66
CA SER A 371 21.16 1.35 -3.96
C SER A 371 21.31 1.11 -2.45
N LYS A 372 22.52 0.80 -1.97
CA LYS A 372 22.85 0.70 -0.53
C LYS A 372 22.77 2.03 0.22
N ASN A 373 22.74 3.15 -0.49
CA ASN A 373 22.64 4.46 0.13
C ASN A 373 21.20 4.74 0.58
N LEU A 374 21.04 5.19 1.83
CA LEU A 374 19.74 5.51 2.41
C LEU A 374 18.97 6.52 1.54
N TYR A 375 17.87 6.05 0.95
CA TYR A 375 16.92 6.94 0.29
C TYR A 375 16.13 7.75 1.32
N ARG A 376 16.38 9.06 1.36
CA ARG A 376 15.61 10.02 2.15
C ARG A 376 14.59 10.70 1.25
N VAL A 377 13.31 10.49 1.53
CA VAL A 377 12.24 11.26 0.90
C VAL A 377 12.45 12.72 1.26
N ALA A 378 12.69 13.57 0.26
CA ALA A 378 12.88 15.00 0.48
C ALA A 378 11.65 15.57 1.19
N LYS A 379 11.78 15.92 2.47
CA LYS A 379 10.76 16.69 3.17
C LYS A 379 10.69 18.04 2.46
N VAL A 380 9.52 18.40 1.93
CA VAL A 380 9.27 19.76 1.46
C VAL A 380 9.44 20.65 2.68
N LYS A 381 10.58 21.34 2.79
CA LYS A 381 10.74 22.39 3.80
C LYS A 381 9.66 23.42 3.49
N LYS A 382 8.75 23.62 4.44
CA LYS A 382 7.83 24.75 4.40
C LYS A 382 8.71 25.99 4.59
N ILE A 383 9.05 26.67 3.49
CA ILE A 383 9.80 27.92 3.55
C ILE A 383 8.80 28.96 4.04
N GLU A 384 8.88 29.31 5.32
CA GLU A 384 8.13 30.44 5.87
C GLU A 384 8.86 31.72 5.49
N PHE A 385 8.31 32.46 4.53
CA PHE A 385 8.76 33.81 4.22
C PHE A 385 8.30 34.74 5.34
N LYS A 386 9.22 35.22 6.18
CA LYS A 386 8.95 36.35 7.07
C LYS A 386 9.07 37.64 6.26
N LEU A 387 7.94 38.18 5.82
CA LEU A 387 7.89 39.56 5.32
C LEU A 387 8.07 40.51 6.52
N ARG A 388 9.18 41.26 6.52
CA ARG A 388 9.41 42.34 7.48
C ARG A 388 8.78 43.61 6.90
N LYS A 389 7.70 44.09 7.51
CA LYS A 389 7.03 45.33 7.07
C LYS A 389 7.69 46.54 7.75
N SER A 390 8.12 47.53 6.98
CA SER A 390 8.43 48.86 7.47
C SER A 390 7.12 49.62 7.67
N LYS A 391 6.71 49.82 8.94
CA LYS A 391 5.65 50.72 9.44
C LYS A 391 4.24 50.58 8.79
N GLY A 392 3.28 49.99 9.52
CA GLY A 392 1.84 50.12 9.28
C GLY A 392 1.04 48.81 9.32
N GLU A 393 -0.03 48.81 10.12
CA GLU A 393 -0.91 47.73 10.61
C GLU A 393 -1.16 46.45 9.77
N VAL A 394 -1.54 45.39 10.50
CA VAL A 394 -1.72 44.00 10.04
C VAL A 394 -3.19 43.73 9.73
N THR A 395 -3.48 43.30 8.51
CA THR A 395 -4.64 42.47 8.18
C THR A 395 -4.12 41.12 7.70
N LYS A 396 -4.69 40.02 8.24
CA LYS A 396 -4.34 38.63 7.92
C LYS A 396 -4.32 38.41 6.41
N VAL A 397 -3.22 37.85 5.88
CA VAL A 397 -3.15 37.34 4.50
C VAL A 397 -2.94 35.83 4.56
N GLU A 398 -3.86 35.08 3.96
CA GLU A 398 -3.76 33.62 3.81
C GLU A 398 -2.72 33.24 2.76
N VAL A 399 -1.91 32.22 3.07
CA VAL A 399 -0.83 31.72 2.22
C VAL A 399 -1.41 30.87 1.08
N ALA A 400 -1.32 31.35 -0.16
CA ALA A 400 -1.60 30.56 -1.35
C ALA A 400 -0.57 29.40 -1.49
N LYS A 401 -1.07 28.17 -1.62
CA LYS A 401 -0.25 26.98 -1.88
C LYS A 401 0.37 27.08 -3.27
N LEU A 402 1.69 27.26 -3.36
CA LEU A 402 2.45 27.05 -4.60
C LEU A 402 2.40 25.56 -4.97
N ARG A 403 1.62 25.23 -6.02
CA ARG A 403 1.67 23.91 -6.67
C ARG A 403 2.95 23.82 -7.48
N LYS A 404 3.65 22.69 -7.35
CA LYS A 404 4.80 22.33 -8.17
C LYS A 404 4.29 21.87 -9.55
N SER A 405 4.00 22.80 -10.45
CA SER A 405 3.82 22.50 -11.88
C SER A 405 5.21 22.47 -12.53
N SER A 406 5.56 21.30 -13.07
CA SER A 406 6.43 21.13 -14.26
C SER A 406 7.52 22.20 -14.46
N CYS A 407 8.72 21.97 -13.92
CA CYS A 407 9.92 22.61 -14.48
C CYS A 407 10.21 21.96 -15.83
N GLU A 408 9.66 22.54 -16.89
CA GLU A 408 10.29 22.53 -18.20
C GLU A 408 11.53 23.41 -18.16
N SER A 409 12.59 22.92 -18.79
CA SER A 409 13.85 23.61 -18.98
C SER A 409 13.67 24.85 -19.85
N TYR A 410 14.03 26.03 -19.33
CA TYR A 410 14.26 27.20 -20.17
C TYR A 410 15.72 27.65 -20.02
N LYS A 411 16.36 27.74 -21.19
CA LYS A 411 17.71 28.20 -21.45
C LYS A 411 17.78 29.69 -21.14
N VAL A 412 18.75 30.15 -20.34
CA VAL A 412 18.96 31.58 -20.10
C VAL A 412 20.12 32.03 -20.99
N GLU A 413 19.80 32.77 -22.03
CA GLU A 413 20.74 33.65 -22.72
C GLU A 413 20.92 34.92 -21.88
N SER A 414 22.16 35.35 -21.76
CA SER A 414 22.60 36.52 -20.98
C SER A 414 22.10 37.83 -21.57
N CYS A 415 21.73 38.81 -20.73
CA CYS A 415 21.97 40.21 -21.08
C CYS A 415 22.13 41.11 -19.85
N ASP A 416 23.07 42.03 -20.01
CA ASP A 416 23.68 42.99 -19.11
C ASP A 416 22.92 44.34 -19.00
N TYR A 417 23.29 45.14 -17.98
CA TYR A 417 23.08 46.61 -17.78
C TYR A 417 21.67 47.13 -17.41
N GLU A 418 21.50 47.67 -16.20
CA GLU A 418 21.64 49.07 -15.73
C GLU A 418 20.39 49.95 -15.92
N SER A 419 19.97 50.51 -14.78
CA SER A 419 18.84 51.39 -14.48
C SER A 419 18.53 52.50 -15.49
N ARG A 420 17.25 52.62 -15.90
CA ARG A 420 16.53 53.89 -16.17
C ARG A 420 15.00 53.67 -16.05
N SER A 421 14.32 54.66 -15.50
CA SER A 421 12.95 54.63 -14.95
C SER A 421 11.83 54.48 -15.99
N CYS A 422 10.83 53.66 -15.66
CA CYS A 422 9.62 53.38 -16.46
C CYS A 422 8.70 54.59 -16.75
N GLU A 423 8.96 55.77 -16.20
CA GLU A 423 8.10 56.96 -16.39
C GLU A 423 8.23 57.56 -17.80
N ASP A 424 9.39 57.43 -18.46
CA ASP A 424 9.59 57.97 -19.81
C ASP A 424 8.93 57.10 -20.90
N TYR A 425 8.77 55.80 -20.65
CA TYR A 425 8.11 54.88 -21.57
C TYR A 425 6.59 55.11 -21.63
N LEU A 426 5.97 55.43 -20.50
CA LEU A 426 4.52 55.63 -20.40
C LEU A 426 4.05 56.96 -20.99
N LYS A 427 4.91 57.99 -21.06
CA LYS A 427 4.63 59.23 -21.80
C LYS A 427 4.66 59.07 -23.33
N SER A 428 5.41 58.09 -23.84
CA SER A 428 5.57 57.85 -25.29
C SER A 428 4.36 57.18 -25.96
N LYS A 429 3.43 56.61 -25.18
CA LYS A 429 2.32 55.78 -25.68
C LYS A 429 0.95 56.46 -25.73
N GLY A 430 0.82 57.73 -25.32
CA GLY A 430 -0.32 58.58 -25.69
C GLY A 430 -1.72 58.11 -25.25
N GLU A 431 -1.87 57.27 -24.23
CA GLU A 431 -3.16 56.75 -23.78
C GLU A 431 -3.52 57.23 -22.37
N LEU A 432 -4.20 58.38 -22.30
CA LEU A 432 -4.96 58.81 -21.13
C LEU A 432 -6.34 59.27 -21.60
N ARG A 433 -7.36 58.45 -21.36
CA ARG A 433 -8.75 58.92 -21.25
C ARG A 433 -9.31 58.49 -19.90
N LYS A 434 -9.80 59.49 -19.17
CA LYS A 434 -10.54 59.36 -17.92
C LYS A 434 -11.89 58.70 -18.20
N SER A 435 -12.18 57.60 -17.51
CA SER A 435 -13.54 57.25 -17.13
C SER A 435 -13.52 56.27 -15.96
N SER A 436 -14.33 56.62 -14.96
CA SER A 436 -14.71 55.87 -13.78
C SER A 436 -14.88 54.36 -14.02
N CYS A 437 -14.11 53.56 -13.28
CA CYS A 437 -14.44 52.17 -12.94
C CYS A 437 -13.74 51.85 -11.61
N GLU A 438 -14.52 51.49 -10.59
CA GLU A 438 -14.01 50.84 -9.38
C GLU A 438 -13.28 49.56 -9.79
N VAL A 439 -12.00 49.45 -9.47
CA VAL A 439 -11.23 48.21 -9.65
C VAL A 439 -10.77 47.70 -8.30
N THR A 440 -11.40 46.58 -7.98
CA THR A 440 -10.98 45.50 -7.09
C THR A 440 -9.55 45.03 -7.40
N LYS A 441 -8.87 44.52 -6.35
CA LYS A 441 -7.68 43.64 -6.43
C LYS A 441 -6.34 44.35 -6.71
N VAL A 442 -5.56 44.53 -5.65
CA VAL A 442 -4.15 44.91 -5.71
C VAL A 442 -3.32 43.66 -6.06
N GLU A 443 -2.81 43.58 -7.29
CA GLU A 443 -1.78 42.61 -7.67
C GLU A 443 -0.39 43.15 -7.28
N LEU A 444 0.23 42.53 -6.28
CA LEU A 444 1.63 42.80 -5.94
C LEU A 444 2.54 42.02 -6.90
N ARG A 445 3.17 42.72 -7.84
CA ARG A 445 4.28 42.18 -8.64
C ARG A 445 5.53 42.05 -7.76
N VAL A 446 5.92 40.82 -7.46
CA VAL A 446 7.22 40.51 -6.82
C VAL A 446 8.29 40.50 -7.91
N THR A 447 9.17 41.50 -7.92
CA THR A 447 10.19 41.70 -8.96
C THR A 447 11.52 40.99 -8.69
N LYS A 448 11.75 40.46 -7.48
CA LYS A 448 12.96 39.68 -7.18
C LYS A 448 12.74 38.76 -5.97
N VAL A 449 13.08 37.48 -6.12
CA VAL A 449 13.15 36.51 -5.01
C VAL A 449 14.57 35.94 -4.99
N GLU A 450 15.38 36.35 -4.03
CA GLU A 450 16.70 35.75 -3.79
C GLU A 450 16.56 34.58 -2.82
N VAL A 451 16.95 33.40 -3.29
CA VAL A 451 16.95 32.15 -2.50
C VAL A 451 18.39 31.85 -2.11
N LEU A 452 18.77 32.13 -0.86
CA LEU A 452 20.03 31.66 -0.29
C LEU A 452 19.84 30.23 0.21
N ILE A 453 20.34 29.25 -0.55
CA ILE A 453 20.45 27.87 -0.12
C ILE A 453 21.77 27.71 0.64
N HIS A 454 21.72 27.69 1.97
CA HIS A 454 22.86 27.18 2.75
C HIS A 454 22.88 25.65 2.63
N GLU A 455 23.65 25.13 1.67
CA GLU A 455 24.13 23.75 1.71
C GLU A 455 25.37 23.68 2.59
N SER A 456 25.21 23.15 3.80
CA SER A 456 26.33 22.70 4.62
C SER A 456 26.79 21.32 4.16
N ARG A 457 27.57 21.27 3.07
CA ARG A 457 28.57 20.20 2.83
C ARG A 457 29.80 20.82 2.15
N SER A 458 30.87 20.85 2.92
CA SER A 458 32.24 21.12 2.48
C SER A 458 32.68 20.10 1.43
N TYR A 459 32.96 20.58 0.22
CA TYR A 459 33.91 19.94 -0.68
C TYR A 459 35.06 20.93 -0.87
N GLU A 460 36.23 20.61 -0.32
CA GLU A 460 37.47 21.21 -0.79
C GLU A 460 37.74 20.64 -2.19
N VAL A 461 37.43 21.43 -3.21
CA VAL A 461 38.07 21.30 -4.51
C VAL A 461 38.98 22.51 -4.63
N THR A 462 40.28 22.25 -4.44
CA THR A 462 41.33 23.26 -4.49
C THR A 462 41.36 23.93 -5.86
N LYS A 463 41.37 25.26 -5.78
CA LYS A 463 41.08 26.23 -6.82
C LYS A 463 42.31 26.46 -7.69
N VAL A 464 42.74 25.51 -8.52
CA VAL A 464 43.92 25.71 -9.41
C VAL A 464 43.72 25.33 -10.89
N GLU A 465 42.75 24.49 -11.28
CA GLU A 465 42.67 24.03 -12.70
C GLU A 465 41.56 24.63 -13.57
N LEU A 466 40.77 25.59 -13.10
CA LEU A 466 39.74 26.26 -13.91
C LEU A 466 40.20 27.55 -14.62
N ARG A 467 41.50 27.89 -14.55
CA ARG A 467 42.08 29.00 -15.33
C ARG A 467 42.69 28.58 -16.69
N LYS A 468 42.81 27.28 -16.98
CA LYS A 468 43.33 26.78 -18.27
C LYS A 468 42.25 26.53 -19.34
N LEU A 469 40.98 26.38 -18.97
CA LEU A 469 39.90 26.09 -19.94
C LEU A 469 39.20 27.33 -20.52
N ARG A 470 39.38 28.53 -19.95
CA ARG A 470 38.82 29.79 -20.50
C ARG A 470 39.69 30.47 -21.56
N LYS A 471 40.80 29.85 -21.99
CA LYS A 471 41.72 30.41 -23.00
C LYS A 471 41.66 29.73 -24.37
N ILE A 472 40.81 28.72 -24.54
CA ILE A 472 40.68 27.96 -25.80
C ILE A 472 39.40 28.32 -26.59
N GLU A 473 38.41 28.96 -25.98
CA GLU A 473 37.13 29.32 -26.63
C GLU A 473 37.08 30.76 -27.22
N ARG A 474 38.24 31.39 -27.45
CA ARG A 474 38.34 32.69 -28.17
C ARG A 474 39.29 32.65 -29.37
N ARG A 475 39.61 31.47 -29.88
CA ARG A 475 40.26 31.29 -31.19
C ARG A 475 39.69 30.04 -31.87
N SER A 476 38.51 30.22 -32.47
CA SER A 476 37.98 29.43 -33.58
C SER A 476 36.95 30.28 -34.31
#